data_AF-A0A3D5D5B6-F1
#
_entry.id   AF-A0A3D5D5B6-F1
#
_cell.length_a   1.000
_cell.length_b   1.000
_cell.length_c   1.000
_cell.angle_alpha   90.00
_cell.angle_beta   90.00
_cell.angle_gamma   90.00
#
_symmetry.space_group_name_H-M   'P 1'
#
loop_
_entity.id
_entity.type
_entity.pdbx_description
1 polymer ?
#
loop_
_entity_poly.entity_id
_entity_poly.type
_entity_poly.pdbx_seq_one_letter_code
_entity_poly.pdbx_strand_id
1 'polypeptide(L)'
;MNWKNFALIITLAASWDASADEALIAKGKLLYQTKICFTCHQADPAIPSPAGLALKAPKFIGDFWGKEREVQLDKDPTTLPFEPSGKFEKVKLDDKYFLESVEKPMLKVVKGSIPGMAPLPTTKEERAALLAYVKSLHKPAKKK
;
A
#
# COMPACT_ATOMS: atom_id res chain seq x y z
N MET A 1 4.36 -3.85 -61.69
CA MET A 1 5.57 -4.29 -60.94
C MET A 1 6.06 -3.05 -60.19
N ASN A 2 6.12 -2.96 -58.86
CA ASN A 2 5.88 -3.92 -57.80
C ASN A 2 5.47 -3.11 -56.55
N TRP A 3 4.40 -3.54 -55.91
CA TRP A 3 4.05 -3.20 -54.53
C TRP A 3 5.12 -3.81 -53.63
N LYS A 4 5.47 -3.10 -52.54
CA LYS A 4 5.91 -3.59 -51.21
C LYS A 4 7.19 -2.92 -50.77
N ASN A 5 7.27 -2.69 -49.45
CA ASN A 5 8.44 -2.36 -48.62
C ASN A 5 8.53 -0.85 -48.28
N PHE A 6 8.31 -0.36 -47.06
CA PHE A 6 8.11 -0.98 -45.74
C PHE A 6 7.35 0.05 -44.89
N ALA A 7 6.13 -0.27 -44.49
CA ALA A 7 5.52 0.32 -43.30
C ALA A 7 5.59 -0.75 -42.21
N LEU A 8 6.58 -0.68 -41.34
CA LEU A 8 6.59 -1.40 -40.07
C LEU A 8 7.54 -0.69 -39.09
N ILE A 9 7.09 0.44 -38.55
CA ILE A 9 7.65 0.94 -37.29
C ILE A 9 6.93 0.18 -36.19
N ILE A 10 7.61 -0.83 -35.67
CA ILE A 10 7.15 -1.67 -34.57
C ILE A 10 7.12 -0.81 -33.30
N THR A 11 5.94 -0.67 -32.71
CA THR A 11 5.72 -0.14 -31.36
C THR A 11 6.35 -1.07 -30.32
N LEU A 12 7.62 -0.80 -29.93
CA LEU A 12 8.37 -1.58 -28.93
C LEU A 12 8.35 -0.98 -27.51
N ALA A 13 7.77 0.21 -27.32
CA ALA A 13 7.86 0.94 -26.05
C ALA A 13 6.96 0.39 -24.94
N ALA A 14 5.74 -0.07 -25.26
CA ALA A 14 4.74 -0.46 -24.27
C ALA A 14 5.10 -1.74 -23.46
N SER A 15 5.95 -2.60 -24.01
CA SER A 15 6.36 -3.87 -23.40
C SER A 15 7.42 -3.72 -22.30
N TRP A 16 8.23 -2.65 -22.32
CA TRP A 16 9.25 -2.42 -21.30
C TRP A 16 8.64 -1.86 -20.00
N ASP A 17 7.73 -0.89 -20.12
CA ASP A 17 7.07 -0.27 -18.96
C ASP A 17 6.23 -1.30 -18.19
N ALA A 18 5.50 -2.17 -18.89
CA ALA A 18 4.73 -3.23 -18.25
C ALA A 18 5.61 -4.25 -17.51
N SER A 19 6.75 -4.64 -18.09
CA SER A 19 7.69 -5.57 -17.44
C SER A 19 8.37 -4.96 -16.21
N ALA A 20 8.73 -3.67 -16.29
CA ALA A 20 9.28 -2.94 -15.16
C ALA A 20 8.26 -2.82 -14.01
N ASP A 21 6.99 -2.55 -14.33
CA ASP A 21 5.90 -2.51 -13.35
C ASP A 21 5.67 -3.87 -12.69
N GLU A 22 5.67 -4.97 -13.46
CA GLU A 22 5.54 -6.33 -12.92
C GLU A 22 6.70 -6.69 -11.98
N ALA A 23 7.94 -6.37 -12.36
CA ALA A 23 9.11 -6.60 -11.52
C ALA A 23 9.04 -5.79 -10.21
N LEU A 24 8.56 -4.54 -10.28
CA LEU A 24 8.39 -3.69 -9.11
C LEU A 24 7.29 -4.21 -8.19
N ILE A 25 6.17 -4.66 -8.74
CA ILE A 25 5.07 -5.31 -8.00
C ILE A 25 5.55 -6.60 -7.33
N ALA A 26 6.30 -7.44 -8.05
CA ALA A 26 6.86 -8.68 -7.51
C ALA A 26 7.82 -8.40 -6.34
N LYS A 27 8.70 -7.40 -6.48
CA LYS A 27 9.56 -6.92 -5.39
C LYS A 27 8.74 -6.44 -4.20
N GLY A 28 7.67 -5.69 -4.44
CA GLY A 28 6.75 -5.20 -3.42
C GLY A 28 6.06 -6.34 -2.66
N LYS A 29 5.61 -7.39 -3.36
CA LYS A 29 5.03 -8.59 -2.75
C LYS A 29 6.04 -9.30 -1.85
N LEU A 30 7.29 -9.46 -2.31
CA LEU A 30 8.36 -10.06 -1.51
C LEU A 30 8.60 -9.23 -0.24
N LEU A 31 8.72 -7.91 -0.37
CA LEU A 31 8.88 -7.00 0.76
C LEU A 31 7.70 -7.04 1.74
N TYR A 32 6.47 -7.16 1.23
CA TYR A 32 5.28 -7.28 2.06
C TYR A 32 5.32 -8.53 2.97
N GLN A 33 5.94 -9.60 2.50
CA GLN A 33 6.16 -10.82 3.27
C GLN A 33 7.36 -10.68 4.21
N THR A 34 8.52 -10.23 3.72
CA THR A 34 9.77 -10.19 4.49
C THR A 34 9.82 -9.06 5.51
N LYS A 35 9.09 -7.97 5.30
CA LYS A 35 8.83 -6.91 6.29
C LYS A 35 7.59 -7.22 7.14
N ILE A 36 7.07 -8.45 7.09
CA ILE A 36 6.07 -8.99 8.03
C ILE A 36 4.70 -8.24 7.95
N CYS A 37 4.50 -7.39 6.94
CA CYS A 37 3.26 -6.63 6.76
C CYS A 37 2.03 -7.55 6.66
N PHE A 38 2.18 -8.72 6.04
CA PHE A 38 1.12 -9.73 5.87
C PHE A 38 0.53 -10.26 7.19
N THR A 39 1.25 -10.12 8.30
CA THR A 39 0.77 -10.62 9.61
C THR A 39 -0.41 -9.82 10.11
N CYS A 40 -0.45 -8.51 9.85
CA CYS A 40 -1.48 -7.58 10.30
C CYS A 40 -2.32 -6.99 9.17
N HIS A 41 -1.77 -6.88 7.96
CA HIS A 41 -2.52 -6.37 6.81
C HIS A 41 -2.93 -7.54 5.93
N GLN A 42 -4.20 -7.56 5.53
CA GLN A 42 -4.71 -8.57 4.60
C GLN A 42 -4.52 -8.09 3.16
N ALA A 43 -3.84 -8.91 2.33
CA ALA A 43 -3.61 -8.66 0.91
C ALA A 43 -4.31 -9.66 -0.02
N ASP A 44 -4.82 -10.77 0.51
CA ASP A 44 -5.54 -11.79 -0.24
C ASP A 44 -6.86 -12.11 0.47
N PRO A 45 -8.04 -12.01 -0.18
CA PRO A 45 -9.31 -12.36 0.44
C PRO A 45 -9.39 -13.81 0.93
N ALA A 46 -8.64 -14.74 0.33
CA ALA A 46 -8.61 -16.15 0.73
C ALA A 46 -7.69 -16.43 1.93
N ILE A 47 -6.73 -15.53 2.21
CA ILE A 47 -5.76 -15.69 3.31
C ILE A 47 -6.05 -14.63 4.38
N PRO A 48 -6.67 -15.00 5.51
CA PRO A 48 -6.93 -14.04 6.58
C PRO A 48 -5.63 -13.60 7.26
N SER A 49 -5.67 -12.41 7.87
CA SER A 49 -4.66 -11.92 8.80
C SER A 49 -5.28 -11.86 10.21
N PRO A 50 -5.12 -12.91 11.05
CA PRO A 50 -5.79 -12.97 12.35
C PRO A 50 -5.41 -11.83 13.30
N ALA A 51 -4.13 -11.46 13.35
CA ALA A 51 -3.68 -10.31 14.14
C ALA A 51 -4.30 -9.00 13.61
N GLY A 52 -4.37 -8.85 12.28
CA GLY A 52 -5.03 -7.72 11.63
C GLY A 52 -6.50 -7.59 11.99
N LEU A 53 -7.23 -8.71 12.05
CA LEU A 53 -8.64 -8.72 12.47
C LEU A 53 -8.79 -8.27 13.93
N ALA A 54 -7.94 -8.78 14.83
CA ALA A 54 -7.97 -8.41 16.25
C ALA A 54 -7.64 -6.92 16.46
N LEU A 55 -6.65 -6.39 15.73
CA LEU A 55 -6.23 -5.00 15.80
C LEU A 55 -7.11 -4.04 14.97
N LYS A 56 -8.06 -4.58 14.19
CA LYS A 56 -8.83 -3.85 13.17
C LYS A 56 -7.92 -3.06 12.23
N ALA A 57 -6.83 -3.68 11.80
CA ALA A 57 -5.88 -3.09 10.88
C ALA A 57 -6.50 -2.92 9.47
N PRO A 58 -6.07 -1.90 8.70
CA PRO A 58 -6.48 -1.74 7.32
C PRO A 58 -6.19 -2.99 6.48
N LYS A 59 -7.19 -3.39 5.68
CA LYS A 59 -7.02 -4.39 4.63
C LYS A 59 -6.68 -3.66 3.33
N PHE A 60 -5.76 -4.23 2.55
CA PHE A 60 -5.33 -3.65 1.27
C PHE A 60 -6.05 -4.23 0.06
N ILE A 61 -7.01 -5.12 0.30
CA ILE A 61 -7.93 -5.65 -0.71
C ILE A 61 -9.18 -4.77 -0.84
N GLY A 62 -9.79 -4.80 -2.02
CA GLY A 62 -11.05 -4.10 -2.26
C GLY A 62 -10.85 -2.60 -2.39
N ASP A 63 -11.59 -1.81 -1.61
CA ASP A 63 -11.77 -0.38 -1.78
C ASP A 63 -10.96 0.47 -0.78
N PHE A 64 -9.73 0.04 -0.46
CA PHE A 64 -8.82 0.78 0.41
C PHE A 64 -8.51 2.19 -0.13
N TRP A 65 -8.13 2.28 -1.40
CA TRP A 65 -7.63 3.51 -2.00
C TRP A 65 -8.71 4.57 -2.19
N GLY A 66 -8.34 5.83 -1.93
CA GLY A 66 -9.17 7.00 -2.18
C GLY A 66 -10.28 7.25 -1.15
N LYS A 67 -10.48 6.36 -0.19
CA LYS A 67 -11.43 6.56 0.91
C LYS A 67 -10.95 7.63 1.89
N GLU A 68 -11.90 8.38 2.43
CA GLU A 68 -11.64 9.21 3.59
C GLU A 68 -11.81 8.41 4.89
N ARG A 69 -10.91 8.63 5.84
CA ARG A 69 -10.95 8.04 7.18
C ARG A 69 -10.62 9.09 8.22
N GLU A 70 -11.16 8.91 9.42
CA GLU A 70 -10.73 9.64 10.60
C GLU A 70 -9.57 8.86 11.24
N VAL A 71 -8.47 9.55 11.53
CA VAL A 71 -7.30 9.01 12.23
C VAL A 71 -7.11 9.77 13.52
N GLN A 72 -6.68 9.05 14.56
CA GLN A 72 -6.23 9.64 15.81
C GLN A 72 -4.75 9.98 15.69
N LEU A 73 -4.39 11.19 16.08
CA LEU A 73 -3.00 11.62 16.14
C LEU A 73 -2.34 11.10 17.40
N ASP A 74 -1.05 10.84 17.30
CA ASP A 74 -0.21 10.56 18.45
C ASP A 74 0.00 11.81 19.32
N LYS A 75 0.17 11.61 20.62
CA LYS A 75 0.43 12.68 21.59
C LYS A 75 1.87 13.18 21.53
N ASP A 76 2.83 12.28 21.35
CA ASP A 76 4.25 12.54 21.18
C ASP A 76 4.87 11.52 20.20
N PRO A 77 4.93 11.85 18.89
CA PRO A 77 5.38 10.90 17.88
C PRO A 77 6.88 10.56 17.94
N THR A 78 7.61 11.14 18.91
CA THR A 78 9.02 10.83 19.16
C THR A 78 9.20 9.70 20.17
N THR A 79 8.14 9.31 20.88
CA THR A 79 8.16 8.22 21.86
C THR A 79 7.42 7.00 21.31
N LEU A 80 7.69 5.83 21.91
CA LEU A 80 7.03 4.57 21.59
C LEU A 80 6.48 3.95 22.89
N PRO A 81 5.32 3.27 22.85
CA PRO A 81 4.43 3.05 21.71
C PRO A 81 3.51 4.26 21.41
N PHE A 82 2.62 4.14 20.41
CA PHE A 82 1.60 5.17 20.13
C PHE A 82 0.81 5.54 21.38
N GLU A 83 0.76 6.83 21.70
CA GLU A 83 -0.03 7.42 22.77
C GLU A 83 -1.21 8.21 22.19
N PRO A 84 -2.47 7.83 22.46
CA PRO A 84 -3.63 8.54 21.95
C PRO A 84 -3.68 10.00 22.42
N SER A 85 -3.59 10.98 21.51
CA SER A 85 -3.66 12.42 21.86
C SER A 85 -5.07 12.92 22.18
N GLY A 86 -6.10 12.15 21.82
CA GLY A 86 -7.50 12.61 21.79
C GLY A 86 -7.85 13.54 20.60
N LYS A 87 -6.89 13.90 19.75
CA LYS A 87 -7.11 14.71 18.54
C LYS A 87 -7.27 13.82 17.31
N PHE A 88 -8.13 14.25 16.39
CA PHE A 88 -8.46 13.49 15.19
C PHE A 88 -8.31 14.35 13.92
N GLU A 89 -7.93 13.70 12.82
CA GLU A 89 -7.80 14.31 11.50
C GLU A 89 -8.57 13.46 10.47
N LYS A 90 -9.17 14.10 9.47
CA LYS A 90 -9.68 13.39 8.28
C LYS A 90 -8.58 13.30 7.24
N VAL A 91 -8.27 12.09 6.80
CA VAL A 91 -7.25 11.80 5.79
C VAL A 91 -7.85 11.03 4.63
N LYS A 92 -7.30 11.22 3.44
CA LYS A 92 -7.57 10.37 2.28
C LYS A 92 -6.53 9.25 2.27
N LEU A 93 -6.98 8.01 2.07
CA LEU A 93 -6.12 6.84 1.91
C LEU A 93 -5.49 6.85 0.50
N ASP A 94 -4.54 7.76 0.30
CA ASP A 94 -3.78 7.94 -0.93
C ASP A 94 -2.32 7.50 -0.76
N ASP A 95 -1.51 7.68 -1.81
CA ASP A 95 -0.10 7.31 -1.84
C ASP A 95 0.68 7.97 -0.70
N LYS A 96 0.44 9.26 -0.44
CA LYS A 96 1.14 10.01 0.59
C LYS A 96 0.82 9.45 1.97
N TYR A 97 -0.46 9.19 2.24
CA TYR A 97 -0.89 8.58 3.49
C TYR A 97 -0.28 7.18 3.67
N PHE A 98 -0.30 6.34 2.64
CA PHE A 98 0.27 5.00 2.70
C PHE A 98 1.77 5.04 2.99
N LEU A 99 2.53 5.85 2.25
CA LEU A 99 3.98 5.97 2.43
C LEU A 99 4.35 6.53 3.81
N GLU A 100 3.62 7.54 4.29
CA GLU A 100 3.78 8.08 5.65
C GLU A 100 3.49 7.01 6.71
N SER A 101 2.43 6.22 6.52
CA SER A 101 2.06 5.15 7.46
C SER A 101 3.10 4.03 7.50
N VAL A 102 3.77 3.71 6.38
CA VAL A 102 4.86 2.72 6.37
C VAL A 102 6.12 3.27 7.02
N GLU A 103 6.46 4.54 6.76
CA GLU A 103 7.67 5.16 7.29
C GLU A 103 7.55 5.54 8.77
N LYS A 104 6.37 6.01 9.18
CA LYS A 104 6.09 6.57 10.50
C LYS A 104 4.73 6.06 11.01
N PRO A 105 4.60 4.74 11.26
CA PRO A 105 3.33 4.10 11.61
C PRO A 105 2.69 4.61 12.90
N MET A 106 3.46 5.30 13.73
CA MET A 106 3.03 5.86 15.01
C MET A 106 2.51 7.29 14.90
N LEU A 107 2.49 7.94 13.73
CA LEU A 107 1.93 9.30 13.65
C LEU A 107 0.40 9.31 13.77
N LYS A 108 -0.23 8.32 13.15
CA LYS A 108 -1.66 8.30 12.87
C LYS A 108 -2.18 6.88 12.92
N VAL A 109 -3.22 6.65 13.70
CA VAL A 109 -3.92 5.35 13.77
C VAL A 109 -5.38 5.56 13.37
N VAL A 110 -5.90 4.74 12.46
CA VAL A 110 -7.30 4.81 12.03
C VAL A 110 -8.23 4.68 13.24
N LYS A 111 -9.23 5.55 13.34
CA LYS A 111 -10.17 5.56 14.45
C LYS A 111 -10.83 4.19 14.61
N GLY A 112 -10.75 3.65 15.83
CA GLY A 112 -11.28 2.34 16.19
C GLY A 112 -10.31 1.17 15.98
N SER A 113 -9.15 1.40 15.35
CA SER A 113 -8.05 0.44 15.30
C SER A 113 -7.22 0.48 16.58
N ILE A 114 -6.55 -0.63 16.88
CA ILE A 114 -5.61 -0.74 17.99
C ILE A 114 -4.19 -0.51 17.43
N PRO A 115 -3.40 0.43 17.99
CA PRO A 115 -2.03 0.64 17.57
C PRO A 115 -1.19 -0.62 17.76
N GLY A 116 -0.46 -1.05 16.72
CA GLY A 116 0.38 -2.25 16.79
C GLY A 116 1.42 -2.40 15.68
N MET A 117 1.51 -1.45 14.74
CA MET A 117 2.44 -1.53 13.62
C MET A 117 3.83 -1.05 14.04
N ALA A 118 4.74 -1.96 14.37
CA ALA A 118 6.10 -1.60 14.74
C ALA A 118 6.81 -0.77 13.65
N PRO A 119 7.64 0.22 14.00
CA PRO A 119 8.52 0.89 13.04
C PRO A 119 9.48 -0.13 12.44
N LEU A 120 9.42 -0.30 11.11
CA LEU A 120 10.33 -1.18 10.39
C LEU A 120 11.19 -0.36 9.44
N PRO A 121 12.52 -0.57 9.42
CA PRO A 121 13.38 0.15 8.52
C PRO A 121 13.01 -0.21 7.07
N THR A 122 12.64 0.83 6.32
CA THR A 122 12.41 0.74 4.88
C THR A 122 13.21 1.82 4.16
N THR A 123 13.77 1.50 2.99
CA THR A 123 14.32 2.51 2.09
C THR A 123 13.22 3.15 1.25
N LYS A 124 13.53 4.24 0.55
CA LYS A 124 12.58 4.88 -0.37
C LYS A 124 12.16 3.94 -1.49
N GLU A 125 13.10 3.16 -2.03
CA GLU A 125 12.87 2.19 -3.10
C GLU A 125 12.02 1.01 -2.62
N GLU A 126 12.25 0.55 -1.38
CA GLU A 126 11.39 -0.47 -0.76
C GLU A 126 9.96 0.03 -0.58
N ARG A 127 9.77 1.27 -0.11
CA ARG A 127 8.44 1.88 0.04
C ARG A 127 7.74 2.06 -1.31
N ALA A 128 8.46 2.44 -2.37
CA ALA A 128 7.91 2.53 -3.72
C ALA A 128 7.42 1.16 -4.23
N ALA A 129 8.21 0.10 -4.01
CA ALA A 129 7.81 -1.26 -4.37
C ALA A 129 6.59 -1.74 -3.56
N LEU A 130 6.56 -1.50 -2.24
CA LEU A 130 5.42 -1.80 -1.40
C LEU A 130 4.15 -1.08 -1.88
N LEU A 131 4.25 0.21 -2.23
CA LEU A 131 3.14 0.99 -2.78
C LEU A 131 2.63 0.39 -4.09
N ALA A 132 3.52 0.04 -5.02
CA ALA A 132 3.16 -0.58 -6.29
C ALA A 132 2.41 -1.90 -6.07
N TYR A 133 2.90 -2.76 -5.18
CA TYR A 133 2.22 -4.01 -4.83
C TYR A 133 0.84 -3.76 -4.22
N VAL A 134 0.72 -2.91 -3.20
CA VAL A 134 -0.57 -2.65 -2.54
C VAL A 134 -1.58 -2.00 -3.50
N LYS A 135 -1.13 -1.18 -4.45
CA LYS A 135 -1.99 -0.66 -5.54
C LYS A 135 -2.49 -1.75 -6.46
N SER A 136 -1.64 -2.72 -6.81
CA SER A 136 -2.02 -3.85 -7.67
C SER A 136 -3.14 -4.73 -7.08
N LEU A 137 -3.34 -4.68 -5.75
CA LEU A 137 -4.41 -5.40 -5.04
C LEU A 137 -5.77 -4.72 -5.14
N HIS A 138 -5.82 -3.46 -5.60
CA HIS A 138 -7.06 -2.73 -5.76
C HIS A 138 -7.89 -3.38 -6.86
N LYS A 139 -9.14 -3.73 -6.54
CA LYS A 139 -10.11 -4.06 -7.57
C LYS A 139 -10.76 -2.76 -8.02
N PRO A 140 -10.74 -2.41 -9.33
CA PRO A 140 -11.55 -1.31 -9.81
C PRO A 140 -13.01 -1.60 -9.45
N ALA A 141 -13.71 -0.59 -8.94
CA ALA A 141 -15.14 -0.70 -8.66
C ALA A 141 -15.83 -1.27 -9.90
N LYS A 142 -16.59 -2.36 -9.77
CA LYS A 142 -17.47 -2.81 -10.85
C LYS A 142 -18.40 -1.64 -11.16
N LYS A 143 -18.24 -1.02 -12.34
CA LYS A 143 -19.22 -0.08 -12.87
C LYS A 143 -20.55 -0.84 -12.94
N LYS A 144 -21.52 -0.41 -12.14
CA LYS A 144 -22.91 -0.86 -12.25
C LYS A 144 -23.54 -0.18 -13.46
#